data_AF-A0A059G5K9-F1
#
_entry.id   AF-A0A059G5K9-F1
#
_cell.length_a   1.000
_cell.length_b   1.000
_cell.length_c   1.000
_cell.angle_alpha   90.00
_cell.angle_beta   90.00
_cell.angle_gamma   90.00
#
_symmetry.space_group_name_H-M   'P 1'
#
loop_
_entity.id
_entity.type
_entity.pdbx_description
1 polymer ?
#
loop_
_entity_poly.entity_id
_entity_poly.type
_entity_poly.pdbx_seq_one_letter_code
_entity_poly.pdbx_strand_id
1 'polypeptide(L)'
;MAYSRFALKAVSALIASGISALIGLAPYAHAEPACGLADAARYQNAIAAPTEEGSPAYFLRTAEAFIAACPDRFEVRDAHLVAARAALDSGRADVSAFHYDAALAAGAQLSPSARMDQAVVLMATGEQARSREARNLAVSGWLASLDATDAAKLASYKVSGGTIYSVRYTHPDPGLAVTALWMAVPTGTGLPSSILIRNAPQRAAWRSLREGTDVAELIVAERLSCRSAALLGEVTDDISLEDIDRGAISELAAYLGDPDTLHSTDKGEPIAACFSLNRMMHVPGQADTSMLR
;
A
#
# COMPACT_ATOMS: atom_id res chain seq x y z
N MET A 1 -14.22 54.90 31.11
CA MET A 1 -13.82 54.48 29.75
C MET A 1 -12.69 55.39 29.25
N ALA A 2 -11.44 54.93 29.28
CA ALA A 2 -10.30 55.53 28.57
C ALA A 2 -9.00 54.73 28.83
N TYR A 3 -8.94 53.45 28.46
CA TYR A 3 -7.65 52.78 28.24
C TYR A 3 -7.36 52.86 26.74
N SER A 4 -6.74 53.98 26.40
CA SER A 4 -6.54 54.55 25.07
C SER A 4 -5.41 53.85 24.33
N ARG A 5 -5.71 53.31 23.14
CA ARG A 5 -5.01 53.31 21.83
C ARG A 5 -3.46 53.25 21.73
N PHE A 6 -2.70 53.61 22.75
CA PHE A 6 -1.24 53.52 22.83
C PHE A 6 -0.72 52.09 22.96
N ALA A 7 -1.39 51.24 23.76
CA ALA A 7 -0.99 49.85 23.92
C ALA A 7 -1.10 49.05 22.61
N LEU A 8 -2.13 49.31 21.79
CA LEU A 8 -2.25 48.68 20.48
C LEU A 8 -1.14 49.12 19.51
N LYS A 9 -0.79 50.41 19.48
CA LYS A 9 0.27 50.92 18.59
C LYS A 9 1.66 50.38 18.94
N ALA A 10 1.95 50.17 20.22
CA ALA A 10 3.22 49.59 20.66
C ALA A 10 3.37 48.11 20.25
N VAL A 11 2.27 47.34 20.32
CA VAL A 11 2.25 45.93 19.87
C VAL A 11 2.39 45.83 18.36
N SER A 12 1.72 46.70 17.59
CA SER A 12 1.87 46.73 16.12
C SER A 12 3.29 47.07 15.68
N ALA A 13 3.97 47.99 16.38
CA ALA A 13 5.33 48.39 16.06
C ALA A 13 6.37 47.28 16.36
N LEU A 14 6.15 46.47 17.39
CA LEU A 14 6.99 45.31 17.73
C LEU A 14 6.83 44.15 16.73
N ILE A 15 5.61 43.93 16.24
CA ILE A 15 5.35 42.90 15.20
C ILE A 15 5.94 43.35 13.85
N ALA A 16 5.77 44.62 13.48
CA ALA A 16 6.32 45.16 12.24
C ALA A 16 7.85 45.20 12.25
N SER A 17 8.49 45.52 13.37
CA SER A 17 9.95 45.49 13.50
C SER A 17 10.51 44.06 13.53
N GLY A 18 9.79 43.10 14.13
CA GLY A 18 10.12 41.67 14.08
C GLY A 18 10.05 41.08 12.67
N ILE A 19 9.01 41.42 11.90
CA ILE A 19 8.86 40.99 10.50
C ILE A 19 9.92 41.65 9.60
N SER A 20 10.23 42.93 9.84
CA SER A 20 11.26 43.63 9.06
C SER A 20 12.67 43.13 9.36
N ALA A 21 12.96 42.71 10.60
CA ALA A 21 14.23 42.07 10.97
C ALA A 21 14.37 40.66 10.35
N LEU A 22 13.27 39.90 10.24
CA LEU A 22 13.24 38.61 9.54
C LEU A 22 13.48 38.75 8.03
N ILE A 23 12.93 39.80 7.39
CA ILE A 23 13.17 40.09 5.97
C ILE A 23 14.60 40.64 5.75
N GLY A 24 15.13 41.43 6.70
CA GLY A 24 16.49 41.98 6.64
C GLY A 24 17.62 40.95 6.81
N LEU A 25 17.32 39.75 7.31
CA LEU A 25 18.26 38.63 7.44
C LEU A 25 18.21 37.66 6.24
N ALA A 26 17.27 37.82 5.31
CA ALA A 26 17.20 37.04 4.08
C ALA A 26 18.49 37.05 3.22
N PRO A 27 19.33 38.10 3.18
CA PRO A 27 20.58 38.08 2.43
C PRO A 27 21.67 37.18 3.04
N TYR A 28 21.49 36.71 4.28
CA TYR A 28 22.40 35.79 4.99
C TYR A 28 21.91 34.34 4.99
N ALA A 29 20.85 34.03 4.24
CA ALA A 29 20.59 32.65 3.84
C ALA A 29 21.72 32.23 2.91
N HIS A 30 22.80 31.70 3.50
CA HIS A 30 23.82 30.95 2.79
C HIS A 30 23.10 30.03 1.82
N ALA A 31 23.39 30.14 0.52
CA ALA A 31 22.89 29.21 -0.47
C ALA A 31 23.16 27.80 0.07
N GLU A 32 22.09 27.04 0.35
CA GLU A 32 22.27 25.66 0.78
C GLU A 32 23.16 24.97 -0.27
N PRO A 33 24.11 24.13 0.15
CA PRO A 33 24.85 23.31 -0.81
C PRO A 33 23.82 22.55 -1.66
N ALA A 34 24.11 22.41 -2.96
CA ALA A 34 23.28 21.59 -3.84
C ALA A 34 23.01 20.23 -3.16
N CYS A 35 21.77 19.77 -3.21
CA CYS A 35 21.27 18.61 -2.46
C CYS A 35 21.14 18.85 -0.95
N GLY A 36 20.66 20.04 -0.61
CA GLY A 36 20.31 20.44 0.75
C GLY A 36 18.93 19.92 1.19
N LEU A 37 18.48 20.38 2.37
CA LEU A 37 17.14 20.04 2.87
C LEU A 37 16.05 20.70 2.02
N ALA A 38 16.33 21.85 1.41
CA ALA A 38 15.42 22.50 0.47
C ALA A 38 15.15 21.65 -0.77
N ASP A 39 16.15 20.93 -1.29
CA ASP A 39 15.98 20.01 -2.42
C ASP A 39 15.08 18.83 -2.07
N ALA A 40 15.34 18.20 -0.91
CA ALA A 40 14.51 17.11 -0.40
C ALA A 40 13.07 17.58 -0.14
N ALA A 41 12.89 18.75 0.47
CA ALA A 41 11.56 19.31 0.72
C ALA A 41 10.81 19.64 -0.58
N ARG A 42 11.49 20.17 -1.60
CA ARG A 42 10.89 20.38 -2.93
C ARG A 42 10.43 19.08 -3.56
N TYR A 43 11.26 18.05 -3.51
CA TYR A 43 10.89 16.71 -4.00
C TYR A 43 9.66 16.18 -3.26
N GLN A 44 9.67 16.18 -1.92
CA GLN A 44 8.54 15.69 -1.11
C GLN A 44 7.25 16.46 -1.40
N ASN A 45 7.33 17.79 -1.53
CA ASN A 45 6.17 18.61 -1.90
C ASN A 45 5.66 18.29 -3.32
N ALA A 46 6.56 18.03 -4.27
CA ALA A 46 6.18 17.67 -5.63
C ALA A 46 5.44 16.32 -5.70
N ILE A 47 5.78 15.38 -4.80
CA ILE A 47 5.06 14.10 -4.66
C ILE A 47 3.72 14.28 -3.94
N ALA A 48 3.70 15.01 -2.83
CA ALA A 48 2.50 15.16 -1.99
C ALA A 48 1.43 16.09 -2.60
N ALA A 49 1.85 17.10 -3.35
CA ALA A 49 0.98 18.08 -4.00
C ALA A 49 1.48 18.36 -5.43
N PRO A 50 1.18 17.45 -6.38
CA PRO A 50 1.55 17.62 -7.78
C PRO A 50 1.07 18.96 -8.34
N THR A 51 1.95 19.65 -9.08
CA THR A 51 1.62 20.92 -9.76
C THR A 51 0.87 20.71 -11.08
N GLU A 52 0.87 19.47 -11.57
CA GLU A 52 0.09 18.96 -12.70
C GLU A 52 -0.69 17.71 -12.28
N GLU A 53 -1.37 17.04 -13.20
CA GLU A 53 -2.01 15.75 -12.91
C GLU A 53 -0.99 14.73 -12.38
N GLY A 54 -1.24 14.22 -11.17
CA GLY A 54 -0.43 13.20 -10.49
C GLY A 54 -0.51 11.84 -11.17
N SER A 55 0.00 11.75 -12.39
CA SER A 55 0.06 10.53 -13.19
C SER A 55 1.29 9.69 -12.84
N PRO A 56 1.30 8.37 -13.14
CA PRO A 56 2.49 7.54 -13.03
C PRO A 56 3.70 8.14 -13.79
N ALA A 57 3.48 8.74 -14.96
CA ALA A 57 4.53 9.40 -15.72
C ALA A 57 5.12 10.62 -14.98
N TYR A 58 4.29 11.41 -14.28
CA TYR A 58 4.77 12.53 -13.48
C TYR A 58 5.63 12.07 -12.31
N PHE A 59 5.15 11.08 -11.54
CA PHE A 59 5.88 10.57 -10.38
C PHE A 59 7.20 9.93 -10.77
N LEU A 60 7.24 9.15 -11.85
CA LEU A 60 8.47 8.55 -12.35
C LEU A 60 9.50 9.61 -12.72
N ARG A 61 9.13 10.60 -13.56
CA ARG A 61 10.05 11.67 -13.97
C ARG A 61 10.53 12.50 -12.78
N THR A 62 9.65 12.83 -11.84
CA THR A 62 9.97 13.64 -10.67
C THR A 62 10.96 12.93 -9.76
N ALA A 63 10.74 11.64 -9.50
CA ALA A 63 11.66 10.81 -8.73
C ALA A 63 13.01 10.62 -9.43
N GLU A 64 13.01 10.28 -10.73
CA GLU A 64 14.24 10.12 -11.51
C GLU A 64 15.07 11.42 -11.57
N ALA A 65 14.41 12.58 -11.71
CA ALA A 65 15.08 13.88 -11.68
C ALA A 65 15.72 14.17 -10.32
N PHE A 66 15.04 13.85 -9.22
CA PHE A 66 15.62 14.00 -7.88
C PHE A 66 16.80 13.06 -7.65
N ILE A 67 16.68 11.78 -8.02
CA ILE A 67 17.76 10.78 -7.93
C ILE A 67 18.99 11.24 -8.72
N ALA A 68 18.79 11.73 -9.95
CA ALA A 68 19.88 12.20 -10.80
C ALA A 68 20.54 13.47 -10.26
N ALA A 69 19.77 14.39 -9.70
CA ALA A 69 20.30 15.62 -9.13
C ALA A 69 21.06 15.37 -7.82
N CYS A 70 20.57 14.44 -6.99
CA CYS A 70 21.01 14.26 -5.61
C CYS A 70 21.20 12.79 -5.20
N PRO A 71 22.13 12.05 -5.85
CA PRO A 71 22.23 10.59 -5.73
C PRO A 71 22.64 10.08 -4.34
N ASP A 72 23.35 10.89 -3.55
CA ASP A 72 23.88 10.47 -2.23
C ASP A 72 22.94 10.83 -1.05
N ARG A 73 21.74 11.35 -1.34
CA ARG A 73 20.77 11.74 -0.32
C ARG A 73 20.13 10.54 0.34
N PHE A 74 19.76 10.70 1.61
CA PHE A 74 19.04 9.67 2.37
C PHE A 74 17.69 9.32 1.73
N GLU A 75 16.99 10.31 1.18
CA GLU A 75 15.66 10.21 0.56
C GLU A 75 15.68 9.51 -0.81
N VAL A 76 16.86 9.29 -1.41
CA VAL A 76 17.00 8.59 -2.70
C VAL A 76 16.40 7.19 -2.64
N ARG A 77 16.52 6.51 -1.48
CA ARG A 77 15.89 5.21 -1.27
C ARG A 77 14.38 5.25 -1.53
N ASP A 78 13.70 6.28 -1.02
CA ASP A 78 12.25 6.45 -1.13
C ASP A 78 11.86 6.95 -2.52
N ALA A 79 12.71 7.78 -3.13
CA ALA A 79 12.56 8.18 -4.52
C ALA A 79 12.62 6.99 -5.48
N HIS A 80 13.53 6.03 -5.24
CA HIS A 80 13.51 4.79 -5.98
C HIS A 80 12.21 3.99 -5.75
N LEU A 81 11.62 3.97 -4.55
CA LEU A 81 10.33 3.31 -4.32
C LEU A 81 9.17 3.98 -5.09
N VAL A 82 9.14 5.31 -5.09
CA VAL A 82 8.17 6.10 -5.88
C VAL A 82 8.33 5.80 -7.38
N ALA A 83 9.55 5.83 -7.89
CA ALA A 83 9.85 5.50 -9.28
C ALA A 83 9.49 4.05 -9.62
N ALA A 84 9.78 3.09 -8.74
CA ALA A 84 9.45 1.69 -8.94
C ALA A 84 7.95 1.47 -9.07
N ARG A 85 7.16 2.08 -8.17
CA ARG A 85 5.69 2.00 -8.20
C ARG A 85 5.13 2.69 -9.44
N ALA A 86 5.59 3.89 -9.75
CA ALA A 86 5.16 4.62 -10.93
C ALA A 86 5.48 3.88 -12.25
N ALA A 87 6.63 3.21 -12.32
CA ALA A 87 7.00 2.37 -13.45
C ALA A 87 6.12 1.11 -13.56
N LEU A 88 5.76 0.49 -12.43
CA LEU A 88 4.81 -0.62 -12.38
C LEU A 88 3.45 -0.20 -12.94
N ASP A 89 2.91 0.92 -12.43
CA ASP A 89 1.62 1.47 -12.85
C ASP A 89 1.64 1.97 -14.32
N SER A 90 2.82 2.14 -14.91
CA SER A 90 3.02 2.48 -16.34
C SER A 90 3.37 1.27 -17.23
N GLY A 91 3.36 0.05 -16.71
CA GLY A 91 3.69 -1.14 -17.51
C GLY A 91 5.17 -1.37 -17.78
N ARG A 92 6.07 -0.64 -17.11
CA ARG A 92 7.52 -0.68 -17.37
C ARG A 92 8.23 -1.60 -16.37
N ALA A 93 8.06 -2.92 -16.56
CA ALA A 93 8.57 -3.95 -15.64
C ALA A 93 10.07 -3.84 -15.35
N ASP A 94 10.91 -3.74 -16.40
CA ASP A 94 12.37 -3.68 -16.24
C ASP A 94 12.82 -2.44 -15.44
N VAL A 95 12.15 -1.30 -15.67
CA VAL A 95 12.43 -0.05 -14.97
C VAL A 95 12.00 -0.15 -13.52
N SER A 96 10.81 -0.71 -13.27
CA SER A 96 10.34 -0.96 -11.91
C SER A 96 11.28 -1.89 -11.14
N ALA A 97 11.74 -2.98 -11.78
CA ALA A 97 12.69 -3.93 -11.19
C ALA A 97 14.01 -3.24 -10.82
N PHE A 98 14.55 -2.44 -11.74
CA PHE A 98 15.75 -1.65 -11.50
C PHE A 98 15.61 -0.73 -10.28
N HIS A 99 14.50 0.00 -10.17
CA HIS A 99 14.30 0.91 -9.03
C HIS A 99 14.08 0.18 -7.71
N TYR A 100 13.39 -0.97 -7.68
CA TYR A 100 13.32 -1.78 -6.46
C TYR A 100 14.70 -2.26 -5.99
N ASP A 101 15.52 -2.75 -6.90
CA ASP A 101 16.89 -3.21 -6.58
C ASP A 101 17.76 -2.06 -6.09
N ALA A 102 17.68 -0.89 -6.73
CA ALA A 102 18.41 0.30 -6.31
C ALA A 102 17.96 0.82 -4.94
N ALA A 103 16.65 0.82 -4.65
CA ALA A 103 16.13 1.17 -3.33
C ALA A 103 16.68 0.24 -2.24
N LEU A 104 16.66 -1.08 -2.49
CA LEU A 104 17.20 -2.09 -1.57
C LEU A 104 18.70 -1.92 -1.36
N ALA A 105 19.47 -1.66 -2.42
CA ALA A 105 20.90 -1.38 -2.34
C ALA A 105 21.19 -0.10 -1.52
N ALA A 106 20.31 0.90 -1.59
CA ALA A 106 20.36 2.11 -0.77
C ALA A 106 19.83 1.91 0.67
N GLY A 107 19.47 0.68 1.06
CA GLY A 107 19.00 0.34 2.41
C GLY A 107 17.53 0.67 2.67
N ALA A 108 16.68 0.72 1.64
CA ALA A 108 15.24 0.78 1.82
C ALA A 108 14.70 -0.50 2.48
N GLN A 109 13.74 -0.33 3.38
CA GLN A 109 12.93 -1.43 3.89
C GLN A 109 11.59 -1.41 3.16
N LEU A 110 11.30 -2.48 2.43
CA LEU A 110 10.03 -2.61 1.71
C LEU A 110 8.95 -3.10 2.66
N SER A 111 7.79 -2.43 2.66
CA SER A 111 6.59 -2.95 3.29
C SER A 111 6.18 -4.29 2.64
N PRO A 112 5.37 -5.13 3.32
CA PRO A 112 4.84 -6.34 2.72
C PRO A 112 4.11 -6.11 1.39
N SER A 113 3.35 -5.01 1.30
CA SER A 113 2.67 -4.60 0.07
C SER A 113 3.67 -4.29 -1.06
N ALA A 114 4.70 -3.49 -0.78
CA ALA A 114 5.74 -3.16 -1.77
C ALA A 114 6.58 -4.39 -2.17
N ARG A 115 6.81 -5.35 -1.26
CA ARG A 115 7.45 -6.64 -1.58
C ARG A 115 6.60 -7.48 -2.52
N MET A 116 5.27 -7.44 -2.37
CA MET A 116 4.37 -8.15 -3.27
C MET A 116 4.34 -7.50 -4.65
N ASP A 117 4.34 -6.17 -4.73
CA ASP A 117 4.51 -5.44 -6.00
C ASP A 117 5.85 -5.80 -6.68
N GLN A 118 6.94 -5.86 -5.90
CA GLN A 118 8.25 -6.31 -6.39
C GLN A 118 8.17 -7.74 -6.96
N ALA A 119 7.46 -8.66 -6.30
CA ALA A 119 7.29 -10.02 -6.78
C ALA A 119 6.57 -10.09 -8.14
N VAL A 120 5.51 -9.30 -8.30
CA VAL A 120 4.77 -9.18 -9.58
C VAL A 120 5.69 -8.66 -10.68
N VAL A 121 6.48 -7.62 -10.39
CA VAL A 121 7.43 -7.03 -11.35
C VAL A 121 8.52 -8.02 -11.75
N LEU A 122 9.12 -8.73 -10.79
CA LEU A 122 10.14 -9.74 -11.07
C LEU A 122 9.58 -10.92 -11.87
N MET A 123 8.32 -11.29 -11.64
CA MET A 123 7.67 -12.29 -12.49
C MET A 123 7.55 -11.79 -13.94
N ALA A 124 7.32 -10.50 -14.14
CA ALA A 124 7.07 -9.89 -15.46
C ALA A 124 8.35 -9.80 -16.27
N THR A 125 9.48 -9.66 -15.59
CA THR A 125 10.81 -9.70 -16.21
C THR A 125 11.36 -11.13 -16.38
N GLY A 126 10.59 -12.16 -16.01
CA GLY A 126 11.00 -13.57 -16.11
C GLY A 126 11.89 -14.07 -14.97
N GLU A 127 12.12 -13.26 -13.94
CA GLU A 127 12.96 -13.53 -12.77
C GLU A 127 12.22 -14.38 -11.72
N GLN A 128 11.78 -15.57 -12.13
CA GLN A 128 10.85 -16.41 -11.38
C GLN A 128 11.30 -16.79 -9.96
N ALA A 129 12.59 -17.08 -9.78
CA ALA A 129 13.13 -17.43 -8.47
C ALA A 129 13.11 -16.22 -7.51
N ARG A 130 13.49 -15.04 -8.01
CA ARG A 130 13.51 -13.79 -7.25
C ARG A 130 12.09 -13.31 -6.94
N SER A 131 11.15 -13.47 -7.88
CA SER A 131 9.72 -13.26 -7.66
C SER A 131 9.21 -14.08 -6.48
N ARG A 132 9.46 -15.39 -6.48
CA ARG A 132 9.06 -16.30 -5.40
C ARG A 132 9.65 -15.88 -4.06
N GLU A 133 10.92 -15.48 -4.03
CA GLU A 133 11.58 -14.98 -2.84
C GLU A 133 10.94 -13.69 -2.32
N ALA A 134 10.74 -12.69 -3.18
CA ALA A 134 10.09 -11.42 -2.82
C ALA A 134 8.67 -11.64 -2.27
N ARG A 135 7.89 -12.52 -2.89
CA ARG A 135 6.55 -12.93 -2.41
C ARG A 135 6.62 -13.56 -1.02
N ASN A 136 7.56 -14.48 -0.81
CA ASN A 136 7.70 -15.13 0.50
C ASN A 136 8.14 -14.14 1.58
N LEU A 137 9.03 -13.20 1.26
CA LEU A 137 9.43 -12.12 2.16
C LEU A 137 8.26 -11.18 2.48
N ALA A 138 7.40 -10.89 1.49
CA ALA A 138 6.16 -10.14 1.70
C ALA A 138 5.28 -10.83 2.75
N VAL A 139 4.96 -12.11 2.52
CA VAL A 139 4.09 -12.90 3.40
C VAL A 139 4.69 -13.02 4.80
N SER A 140 5.98 -13.34 4.92
CA SER A 140 6.63 -13.46 6.22
C SER A 140 6.67 -12.14 6.96
N GLY A 141 6.94 -11.03 6.26
CA GLY A 141 6.95 -9.68 6.85
C GLY A 141 5.58 -9.30 7.38
N TRP A 142 4.52 -9.57 6.61
CA TRP A 142 3.15 -9.32 7.04
C TRP A 142 2.75 -10.16 8.26
N LEU A 143 3.00 -11.47 8.25
CA LEU A 143 2.71 -12.34 9.39
C LEU A 143 3.50 -11.91 10.64
N ALA A 144 4.76 -11.51 10.48
CA ALA A 144 5.57 -11.00 11.59
C ALA A 144 5.03 -9.67 12.13
N SER A 145 4.50 -8.78 11.28
CA SER A 145 3.86 -7.54 11.74
C SER A 145 2.57 -7.80 12.51
N LEU A 146 1.77 -8.79 12.08
CA LEU A 146 0.56 -9.20 12.81
C LEU A 146 0.88 -9.77 14.19
N ASP A 147 1.92 -10.61 14.28
CA ASP A 147 2.38 -11.21 15.54
C ASP A 147 2.96 -10.14 16.48
N ALA A 148 3.84 -9.28 15.97
CA ALA A 148 4.48 -8.22 16.75
C ALA A 148 3.49 -7.19 17.35
N THR A 149 2.32 -7.06 16.75
CA THR A 149 1.27 -6.13 17.19
C THR A 149 0.12 -6.82 17.94
N ASP A 150 0.19 -8.15 18.14
CA ASP A 150 -0.90 -8.97 18.66
C ASP A 150 -2.25 -8.69 17.96
N ALA A 151 -2.18 -8.37 16.67
CA ALA A 151 -3.33 -7.89 15.92
C ALA A 151 -4.29 -9.00 15.49
N ALA A 152 -3.82 -10.26 15.49
CA ALA A 152 -4.60 -11.39 15.02
C ALA A 152 -4.16 -12.73 15.62
N LYS A 153 -5.10 -13.67 15.67
CA LYS A 153 -4.80 -15.10 15.87
C LYS A 153 -4.42 -15.72 14.54
N LEU A 154 -3.28 -16.40 14.51
CA LEU A 154 -2.70 -16.99 13.30
C LEU A 154 -2.77 -18.52 13.35
N ALA A 155 -3.12 -19.14 12.23
CA ALA A 155 -2.98 -20.57 12.01
C ALA A 155 -2.39 -20.83 10.61
N SER A 156 -1.76 -21.99 10.43
CA SER A 156 -1.22 -22.39 9.12
C SER A 156 -1.56 -23.84 8.81
N TYR A 157 -1.86 -24.10 7.54
CA TYR A 157 -2.26 -25.39 7.02
C TYR A 157 -1.40 -25.71 5.81
N LYS A 158 -0.62 -26.79 5.89
CA LYS A 158 0.12 -27.30 4.73
C LYS A 158 -0.82 -28.14 3.87
N VAL A 159 -0.89 -27.84 2.58
CA VAL A 159 -1.72 -28.55 1.61
C VAL A 159 -0.90 -28.87 0.36
N SER A 160 -1.44 -29.66 -0.55
CA SER A 160 -0.81 -29.85 -1.86
C SER A 160 -0.71 -28.50 -2.58
N GLY A 161 0.46 -28.22 -3.17
CA GLY A 161 0.68 -26.98 -3.94
C GLY A 161 1.00 -25.72 -3.11
N GLY A 162 0.93 -25.75 -1.77
CA GLY A 162 1.22 -24.55 -0.98
C GLY A 162 0.92 -24.61 0.52
N THR A 163 0.87 -23.43 1.11
CA THR A 163 0.46 -23.21 2.51
C THR A 163 -0.73 -22.26 2.53
N ILE A 164 -1.72 -22.54 3.37
CA ILE A 164 -2.82 -21.64 3.65
C ILE A 164 -2.61 -21.06 5.05
N TYR A 165 -2.59 -19.74 5.16
CA TYR A 165 -2.57 -19.03 6.44
C TYR A 165 -3.99 -18.57 6.78
N SER A 166 -4.44 -18.79 8.02
CA SER A 166 -5.67 -18.21 8.55
C SER A 166 -5.31 -17.11 9.53
N VAL A 167 -5.99 -15.98 9.40
CA VAL A 167 -5.81 -14.77 10.19
C VAL A 167 -7.17 -14.34 10.69
N ARG A 168 -7.32 -14.28 12.01
CA ARG A 168 -8.52 -13.75 12.67
C ARG A 168 -8.15 -12.50 13.43
N TYR A 169 -8.61 -11.36 12.95
CA TYR A 169 -8.27 -10.07 13.54
C TYR A 169 -8.95 -9.90 14.89
N THR A 170 -8.17 -9.53 15.90
CA THR A 170 -8.68 -9.24 17.24
C THR A 170 -9.43 -7.90 17.25
N HIS A 171 -8.91 -6.93 16.48
CA HIS A 171 -9.50 -5.60 16.30
C HIS A 171 -9.50 -5.28 14.80
N PRO A 172 -10.63 -5.50 14.08
CA PRO A 172 -10.75 -5.17 12.67
C PRO A 172 -10.47 -3.70 12.41
N ASP A 173 -9.75 -3.39 11.33
CA ASP A 173 -9.56 -2.00 10.91
C ASP A 173 -10.88 -1.38 10.42
N PRO A 174 -11.31 -0.24 10.99
CA PRO A 174 -12.57 0.41 10.62
C PRO A 174 -12.67 0.76 9.13
N GLY A 175 -11.55 1.06 8.47
CA GLY A 175 -11.49 1.45 7.06
C GLY A 175 -11.59 0.28 6.09
N LEU A 176 -11.24 -0.94 6.52
CA LEU A 176 -11.30 -2.15 5.67
C LEU A 176 -12.43 -3.10 6.07
N ALA A 177 -12.86 -3.05 7.33
CA ALA A 177 -13.90 -3.88 7.93
C ALA A 177 -13.68 -5.40 7.74
N VAL A 178 -12.42 -5.84 7.62
CA VAL A 178 -12.05 -7.26 7.47
C VAL A 178 -11.92 -7.90 8.85
N THR A 179 -12.73 -8.92 9.12
CA THR A 179 -12.76 -9.62 10.42
C THR A 179 -11.93 -10.90 10.41
N ALA A 180 -11.87 -11.57 9.26
CA ALA A 180 -11.06 -12.76 9.05
C ALA A 180 -10.54 -12.83 7.62
N LEU A 181 -9.39 -13.47 7.45
CA LEU A 181 -8.75 -13.68 6.17
C LEU A 181 -8.05 -15.05 6.14
N TRP A 182 -8.19 -15.76 5.02
CA TRP A 182 -7.35 -16.90 4.67
C TRP A 182 -6.54 -16.55 3.44
N MET A 183 -5.25 -16.88 3.42
CA MET A 183 -4.35 -16.61 2.31
C MET A 183 -3.65 -17.89 1.86
N ALA A 184 -3.87 -18.27 0.60
CA ALA A 184 -3.13 -19.30 -0.10
C ALA A 184 -1.81 -18.74 -0.63
N VAL A 185 -0.71 -19.41 -0.31
CA VAL A 185 0.64 -19.07 -0.79
C VAL A 185 1.21 -20.30 -1.52
N PRO A 186 1.39 -20.22 -2.85
CA PRO A 186 1.91 -21.35 -3.64
C PRO A 186 3.35 -21.73 -3.27
N THR A 187 3.69 -23.02 -3.31
CA THR A 187 5.11 -23.44 -3.26
C THR A 187 5.85 -23.10 -4.55
N GLY A 188 5.14 -23.11 -5.69
CA GLY A 188 5.65 -22.73 -7.01
C GLY A 188 5.82 -21.21 -7.18
N THR A 189 5.90 -20.76 -8.43
CA THR A 189 6.09 -19.34 -8.78
C THR A 189 4.80 -18.53 -8.79
N GLY A 190 3.63 -19.17 -8.65
CA GLY A 190 2.34 -18.47 -8.66
C GLY A 190 2.17 -17.43 -7.55
N LEU A 191 1.23 -16.53 -7.74
CA LEU A 191 0.89 -15.45 -6.81
C LEU A 191 -0.14 -15.92 -5.77
N PRO A 192 -0.25 -15.24 -4.61
CA PRO A 192 -1.21 -15.62 -3.60
C PRO A 192 -2.65 -15.25 -3.98
N SER A 193 -3.60 -15.94 -3.36
CA SER A 193 -5.02 -15.55 -3.33
C SER A 193 -5.49 -15.59 -1.89
N SER A 194 -6.48 -14.77 -1.57
CA SER A 194 -7.09 -14.74 -0.25
C SER A 194 -8.60 -14.80 -0.32
N ILE A 195 -9.21 -15.34 0.73
CA ILE A 195 -10.63 -15.16 1.03
C ILE A 195 -10.71 -14.29 2.27
N LEU A 196 -11.56 -13.27 2.24
CA LEU A 196 -11.80 -12.38 3.37
C LEU A 196 -13.27 -12.36 3.76
N ILE A 197 -13.52 -12.25 5.06
CA ILE A 197 -14.84 -11.91 5.60
C ILE A 197 -14.81 -10.43 5.95
N ARG A 198 -15.79 -9.68 5.43
CA ARG A 198 -15.90 -8.26 5.72
C ARG A 198 -17.32 -7.75 5.71
N ASN A 199 -17.52 -6.58 6.31
CA ASN A 199 -18.76 -5.84 6.17
C ASN A 199 -18.83 -5.21 4.76
N ALA A 200 -20.04 -5.14 4.20
CA ALA A 200 -20.31 -4.65 2.85
C ALA A 200 -21.34 -3.51 2.86
N PRO A 201 -21.02 -2.36 3.48
CA PRO A 201 -21.98 -1.27 3.71
C PRO A 201 -22.59 -0.71 2.43
N GLN A 202 -21.80 -0.59 1.35
CA GLN A 202 -22.33 -0.15 0.06
C GLN A 202 -23.36 -1.13 -0.51
N ARG A 203 -23.12 -2.45 -0.40
CA ARG A 203 -24.08 -3.46 -0.87
C ARG A 203 -25.33 -3.48 0.00
N ALA A 204 -25.17 -3.33 1.31
CA ALA A 204 -26.30 -3.17 2.23
C ALA A 204 -27.16 -1.96 1.82
N ALA A 205 -26.54 -0.79 1.60
CA ALA A 205 -27.24 0.41 1.16
C ALA A 205 -27.97 0.23 -0.17
N TRP A 206 -27.34 -0.40 -1.17
CA TRP A 206 -28.00 -0.70 -2.45
C TRP A 206 -29.19 -1.63 -2.29
N ARG A 207 -29.11 -2.62 -1.39
CA ARG A 207 -30.24 -3.51 -1.08
C ARG A 207 -31.36 -2.75 -0.40
N SER A 208 -31.06 -1.92 0.60
CA SER A 208 -32.04 -1.09 1.29
C SER A 208 -32.81 -0.20 0.31
N LEU A 209 -32.11 0.42 -0.65
CA LEU A 209 -32.73 1.23 -1.70
C LEU A 209 -33.66 0.41 -2.61
N ARG A 210 -33.30 -0.83 -2.94
CA ARG A 210 -34.09 -1.70 -3.81
C ARG A 210 -35.32 -2.27 -3.13
N GLU A 211 -35.20 -2.61 -1.85
CA GLU A 211 -36.23 -3.31 -1.08
C GLU A 211 -37.14 -2.35 -0.30
N GLY A 212 -36.74 -1.08 -0.17
CA GLY A 212 -37.52 -0.07 0.55
C GLY A 212 -37.56 -0.27 2.06
N THR A 213 -36.67 -1.10 2.58
CA THR A 213 -36.53 -1.43 4.01
C THR A 213 -35.10 -1.23 4.45
N ASP A 214 -34.90 -0.86 5.70
CA ASP A 214 -33.54 -0.78 6.25
C ASP A 214 -33.00 -2.20 6.43
N VAL A 215 -31.93 -2.52 5.70
CA VAL A 215 -31.28 -3.84 5.75
C VAL A 215 -30.25 -3.81 6.86
N ALA A 216 -30.21 -4.89 7.65
CA ALA A 216 -29.17 -5.11 8.64
C ALA A 216 -27.76 -5.10 8.01
N GLU A 217 -26.73 -5.01 8.86
CA GLU A 217 -25.35 -5.07 8.41
C GLU A 217 -25.08 -6.32 7.56
N LEU A 218 -24.59 -6.11 6.33
CA LEU A 218 -24.30 -7.20 5.40
C LEU A 218 -22.85 -7.65 5.54
N ILE A 219 -22.63 -8.90 5.89
CA ILE A 219 -21.32 -9.54 5.94
C ILE A 219 -21.15 -10.42 4.71
N VAL A 220 -19.99 -10.34 4.05
CA VAL A 220 -19.70 -11.09 2.83
C VAL A 220 -18.38 -11.83 2.89
N ALA A 221 -18.33 -12.97 2.21
CA ALA A 221 -17.10 -13.67 1.86
C ALA A 221 -16.67 -13.27 0.44
N GLU A 222 -15.46 -12.75 0.29
CA GLU A 222 -14.91 -12.29 -0.99
C GLU A 222 -13.56 -12.97 -1.24
N ARG A 223 -13.39 -13.57 -2.43
CA ARG A 223 -12.10 -14.07 -2.91
C ARG A 223 -11.40 -12.96 -3.68
N LEU A 224 -10.18 -12.65 -3.27
CA LEU A 224 -9.26 -11.77 -3.97
C LEU A 224 -8.09 -12.59 -4.49
N SER A 225 -7.74 -12.38 -5.75
CA SER A 225 -6.53 -12.89 -6.35
C SER A 225 -5.87 -11.79 -7.17
N CYS A 226 -4.71 -12.06 -7.75
CA CYS A 226 -4.06 -11.04 -8.56
C CYS A 226 -4.79 -10.78 -9.88
N ARG A 227 -5.63 -11.71 -10.31
CA ARG A 227 -6.43 -11.62 -11.54
C ARG A 227 -7.89 -11.22 -11.32
N SER A 228 -8.44 -11.42 -10.13
CA SER A 228 -9.88 -11.29 -9.95
C SER A 228 -10.29 -10.93 -8.53
N ALA A 229 -11.45 -10.30 -8.41
CA ALA A 229 -12.21 -10.20 -7.18
C ALA A 229 -13.58 -10.87 -7.42
N ALA A 230 -13.95 -11.81 -6.56
CA ALA A 230 -15.19 -12.57 -6.68
C ALA A 230 -15.93 -12.63 -5.33
N LEU A 231 -17.21 -12.25 -5.33
CA LEU A 231 -18.09 -12.48 -4.20
C LEU A 231 -18.42 -13.98 -4.13
N LEU A 232 -18.07 -14.62 -3.02
CA LEU A 232 -18.39 -16.04 -2.79
C LEU A 232 -19.79 -16.21 -2.21
N GLY A 233 -20.20 -15.27 -1.35
CA GLY A 233 -21.52 -15.30 -0.76
C GLY A 233 -21.68 -14.33 0.41
N GLU A 234 -22.86 -14.34 0.99
CA GLU A 234 -23.19 -13.65 2.23
C GLU A 234 -22.89 -14.58 3.41
N VAL A 235 -22.41 -13.99 4.51
CA VAL A 235 -22.19 -14.71 5.76
C VAL A 235 -23.36 -14.41 6.68
N THR A 236 -24.10 -15.45 7.02
CA THR A 236 -25.29 -15.40 7.87
C THR A 236 -25.04 -16.08 9.20
N ASP A 237 -25.84 -15.75 10.22
CA ASP A 237 -25.65 -16.21 11.61
C ASP A 237 -25.75 -17.74 11.80
N ASP A 238 -26.35 -18.45 10.83
CA ASP A 238 -26.47 -19.91 10.81
C ASP A 238 -25.19 -20.62 10.35
N ILE A 239 -24.23 -19.90 9.76
CA ILE A 239 -22.97 -20.48 9.31
C ILE A 239 -21.97 -20.48 10.47
N SER A 240 -21.56 -21.67 10.89
CA SER A 240 -20.56 -21.79 11.95
C SER A 240 -19.18 -21.33 11.47
N LEU A 241 -18.37 -20.80 12.38
CA LEU A 241 -17.00 -20.40 12.08
C LEU A 241 -16.13 -21.57 11.57
N GLU A 242 -16.41 -22.79 12.02
CA GLU A 242 -15.75 -24.00 11.54
C GLU A 242 -16.12 -24.30 10.08
N ASP A 243 -17.37 -24.08 9.68
CA ASP A 243 -17.81 -24.26 8.30
C ASP A 243 -17.18 -23.21 7.37
N ILE A 244 -17.05 -21.96 7.83
CA ILE A 244 -16.33 -20.91 7.10
C ILE A 244 -14.86 -21.29 6.92
N ASP A 245 -14.16 -21.72 7.98
CA ASP A 245 -12.78 -22.19 7.89
C ASP A 245 -12.64 -23.33 6.87
N ARG A 246 -13.50 -24.35 6.97
CA ARG A 246 -13.45 -25.53 6.11
C ARG A 246 -13.69 -25.17 4.65
N GLY A 247 -14.68 -24.31 4.40
CA GLY A 247 -15.00 -23.79 3.06
C GLY A 247 -13.84 -22.98 2.48
N ALA A 248 -13.29 -22.04 3.25
CA ALA A 248 -12.17 -21.21 2.81
C ALA A 248 -10.91 -22.03 2.51
N ILE A 249 -10.56 -22.99 3.38
CA ILE A 249 -9.42 -23.89 3.18
C ILE A 249 -9.63 -24.75 1.92
N SER A 250 -10.84 -25.29 1.70
CA SER A 250 -11.15 -26.10 0.52
C SER A 250 -11.02 -25.31 -0.78
N GLU A 251 -11.63 -24.12 -0.85
CA GLU A 251 -11.58 -23.23 -2.03
C GLU A 251 -10.14 -22.82 -2.35
N LEU A 252 -9.37 -22.44 -1.32
CA LEU A 252 -7.98 -22.04 -1.48
C LEU A 252 -7.04 -23.21 -1.82
N ALA A 253 -7.32 -24.41 -1.33
CA ALA A 253 -6.59 -25.60 -1.75
C ALA A 253 -6.83 -25.93 -3.23
N ALA A 254 -8.05 -25.72 -3.73
CA ALA A 254 -8.34 -25.84 -5.16
C ALA A 254 -7.57 -24.80 -5.99
N TYR A 255 -7.52 -23.54 -5.52
CA TYR A 255 -6.71 -22.50 -6.16
C TYR A 255 -5.23 -22.86 -6.26
N LEU A 256 -4.66 -23.50 -5.24
CA LEU A 256 -3.24 -23.90 -5.23
C LEU A 256 -2.90 -24.98 -6.28
N GLY A 257 -3.90 -25.62 -6.90
CA GLY A 257 -3.70 -26.53 -8.02
C GLY A 257 -3.29 -25.82 -9.33
N ASP A 258 -3.74 -24.58 -9.53
CA ASP A 258 -3.40 -23.73 -10.67
C ASP A 258 -3.40 -22.24 -10.25
N PRO A 259 -2.37 -21.82 -9.48
CA PRO A 259 -2.33 -20.48 -8.92
C PRO A 259 -2.10 -19.42 -10.00
N ASP A 260 -2.59 -18.21 -9.77
CA ASP A 260 -2.42 -17.08 -10.68
C ASP A 260 -0.94 -16.88 -11.01
N THR A 261 -0.65 -16.80 -12.31
CA THR A 261 0.60 -16.22 -12.82
C THR A 261 0.30 -14.82 -13.34
N LEU A 262 1.31 -14.11 -13.84
CA LEU A 262 1.06 -12.86 -14.54
C LEU A 262 0.09 -13.04 -15.71
N HIS A 263 -0.81 -12.08 -15.86
CA HIS A 263 -1.58 -11.95 -17.08
C HIS A 263 -0.70 -11.27 -18.14
N SER A 264 -0.89 -11.62 -19.42
CA SER A 264 -0.34 -10.83 -20.51
C SER A 264 -1.00 -9.46 -20.47
N THR A 265 -0.23 -8.41 -20.27
CA THR A 265 -0.67 -7.01 -20.41
C THR A 265 -0.07 -6.46 -21.70
N ASP A 266 -0.81 -5.60 -22.41
CA ASP A 266 -0.25 -4.98 -23.60
C ASP A 266 0.89 -4.02 -23.21
N LYS A 267 1.82 -3.78 -24.15
CA LYS A 267 2.99 -2.93 -23.89
C LYS A 267 2.54 -1.50 -23.55
N GLY A 268 2.84 -1.07 -22.32
CA GLY A 268 2.49 0.26 -21.81
C GLY A 268 1.19 0.30 -21.00
N GLU A 269 0.49 -0.83 -20.86
CA GLU A 269 -0.58 -0.97 -19.86
C GLU A 269 0.00 -1.29 -18.49
N PRO A 270 -0.65 -0.88 -17.39
CA PRO A 270 -0.20 -1.21 -16.03
C PRO A 270 0.05 -2.71 -15.88
N ILE A 271 1.16 -3.08 -15.24
CA ILE A 271 1.33 -4.47 -14.83
C ILE A 271 0.25 -4.73 -13.78
N ALA A 272 -0.60 -5.73 -14.01
CA ALA A 272 -1.66 -6.08 -13.07
C ALA A 272 -1.07 -6.47 -11.70
N ALA A 273 -0.95 -5.48 -10.82
CA ALA A 273 -0.70 -5.71 -9.40
C ALA A 273 -1.86 -6.48 -8.80
N CYS A 274 -1.61 -7.20 -7.72
CA CYS A 274 -2.67 -7.99 -7.11
C CYS A 274 -3.81 -7.09 -6.62
N PHE A 275 -5.07 -7.48 -6.89
CA PHE A 275 -6.22 -6.68 -6.52
C PHE A 275 -6.29 -6.49 -5.00
N SER A 276 -6.48 -5.24 -4.58
CA SER A 276 -6.67 -4.86 -3.18
C SER A 276 -5.63 -5.51 -2.23
N LEU A 277 -4.33 -5.40 -2.56
CA LEU A 277 -3.24 -5.82 -1.68
C LEU A 277 -3.34 -5.23 -0.27
N ASN A 278 -3.86 -4.00 -0.15
CA ASN A 278 -4.17 -3.38 1.13
C ASN A 278 -5.14 -4.20 1.99
N ARG A 279 -6.05 -4.98 1.39
CA ARG A 279 -6.97 -5.89 2.09
C ARG A 279 -6.36 -7.28 2.27
N MET A 280 -5.61 -7.76 1.29
CA MET A 280 -4.97 -9.09 1.36
C MET A 280 -3.89 -9.15 2.46
N MET A 281 -3.11 -8.08 2.63
CA MET A 281 -1.94 -8.03 3.50
C MET A 281 -2.02 -6.88 4.51
N HIS A 282 -3.21 -6.71 5.08
CA HIS A 282 -3.55 -5.68 6.04
C HIS A 282 -2.95 -5.95 7.44
N VAL A 283 -2.40 -4.93 8.08
CA VAL A 283 -2.07 -4.89 9.52
C VAL A 283 -2.89 -3.78 10.20
N PRO A 284 -3.79 -4.10 11.16
CA PRO A 284 -4.58 -3.11 11.90
C PRO A 284 -3.74 -2.01 12.55
N GLY A 285 -4.18 -0.76 12.42
CA GLY A 285 -3.53 0.39 13.06
C GLY A 285 -2.21 0.84 12.41
N GLN A 286 -1.76 0.17 11.35
CA GLN A 286 -0.68 0.65 10.50
C GLN A 286 -1.28 1.32 9.26
N ALA A 287 -1.10 2.64 9.15
CA ALA A 287 -1.36 3.32 7.89
C ALA A 287 -0.35 2.81 6.87
N ASP A 288 -0.84 2.22 5.76
CA ASP A 288 0.00 1.92 4.60
C ASP A 288 0.38 3.29 4.01
N THR A 289 1.57 3.80 4.34
CA THR A 289 2.09 5.10 3.87
C THR A 289 2.47 5.08 2.39
N SER A 290 1.91 4.15 1.60
CA SER A 290 2.08 4.16 0.16
C SER A 290 1.47 5.45 -0.37
N MET A 291 2.30 6.46 -0.63
CA MET A 291 1.91 7.79 -1.11
C MET A 291 1.21 7.80 -2.47
N LEU A 292 0.85 6.62 -3.02
CA LEU A 292 0.42 6.42 -4.41
C LEU A 292 -0.69 5.35 -4.56
N ARG A 293 -1.63 5.23 -3.62
CA ARG A 293 -2.82 4.37 -3.78
C ARG A 293 -4.11 5.17 -3.84
#